data_AF-A0A3Q8UQG8-F1
#
_entry.id   AF-A0A3Q8UQG8-F1
#
_cell.length_a   1.000
_cell.length_b   1.000
_cell.length_c   1.000
_cell.angle_alpha   90.00
_cell.angle_beta   90.00
_cell.angle_gamma   90.00
#
_symmetry.space_group_name_H-M   'P 1'
#
loop_
_entity.id
_entity.type
_entity.pdbx_description
1 polymer ?
#
loop_
_entity_poly.entity_id
_entity_poly.type
_entity_poly.pdbx_seq_one_letter_code
_entity_poly.pdbx_strand_id
1 'polypeptide(L)'
;MPSYSDVQKAVRVEKFKIWFAWFSGGWIVLGTALATQNVHIVSVITQALLVVYALLATVAAVTMTNRLNRKADAARREVLGDY
;
A
#
# COMPACT_ATOMS: atom_id res chain seq x y z
N MET A 1 -0.38 1.47 -29.42
CA MET A 1 0.09 1.96 -28.11
C MET A 1 -1.12 2.11 -27.20
N PRO A 2 -1.07 1.69 -25.93
CA PRO A 2 -2.13 2.01 -24.98
C PRO A 2 -2.36 3.51 -24.97
N SER A 3 -3.61 3.96 -24.98
CA SER A 3 -3.92 5.38 -24.80
C SER A 3 -3.39 5.82 -23.43
N TYR A 4 -2.89 7.05 -23.32
CA TYR A 4 -2.52 7.66 -22.03
C TYR A 4 -3.58 7.46 -20.94
N SER A 5 -4.86 7.52 -21.33
CA SER A 5 -6.00 7.28 -20.43
C SER A 5 -6.00 5.88 -19.82
N ASP A 6 -5.56 4.87 -20.57
CA ASP A 6 -5.57 3.48 -20.15
C ASP A 6 -4.47 3.22 -19.12
N VAL A 7 -3.29 3.82 -19.34
CA VAL A 7 -2.18 3.80 -18.37
C VAL A 7 -2.59 4.46 -17.06
N GLN A 8 -3.24 5.62 -17.11
CA GLN A 8 -3.71 6.30 -15.89
C GLN A 8 -4.77 5.49 -15.14
N LYS A 9 -5.73 4.90 -15.85
CA LYS A 9 -6.75 4.02 -15.24
C LYS A 9 -6.11 2.81 -14.57
N ALA A 10 -5.17 2.15 -15.25
CA ALA A 10 -4.44 1.00 -14.71
C ALA A 10 -3.67 1.38 -13.43
N VAL A 11 -2.92 2.49 -13.46
CA VAL A 11 -2.18 3.00 -12.29
C VAL A 11 -3.12 3.33 -11.13
N ARG A 12 -4.28 3.92 -11.40
CA ARG A 12 -5.27 4.22 -10.35
C ARG A 12 -5.82 2.95 -9.70
N VAL A 13 -6.15 1.94 -10.51
CA VAL A 13 -6.64 0.64 -10.02
C VAL A 13 -5.58 -0.07 -9.18
N GLU A 14 -4.32 -0.07 -9.61
CA GLU A 14 -3.23 -0.69 -8.85
C GLU A 14 -2.97 0.01 -7.53
N LYS A 15 -2.94 1.35 -7.51
CA LYS A 15 -2.86 2.12 -6.25
C LYS A 15 -4.02 1.78 -5.32
N PHE A 16 -5.24 1.72 -5.85
CA PHE A 16 -6.40 1.36 -5.05
C PHE A 16 -6.25 -0.04 -4.44
N LYS A 17 -5.80 -1.04 -5.21
CA LYS A 17 -5.55 -2.39 -4.70
C LYS A 17 -4.49 -2.44 -3.60
N ILE A 18 -3.40 -1.67 -3.75
CA ILE A 18 -2.33 -1.59 -2.74
C ILE A 18 -2.90 -1.02 -1.43
N TRP A 19 -3.62 0.10 -1.49
CA TRP A 19 -4.21 0.73 -0.31
C TRP A 19 -5.33 -0.11 0.29
N PHE A 20 -6.13 -0.79 -0.53
CA PHE A 20 -7.14 -1.73 -0.06
C PHE A 20 -6.51 -2.90 0.69
N ALA A 21 -5.43 -3.48 0.17
CA ALA A 21 -4.70 -4.56 0.84
C ALA A 21 -4.06 -4.11 2.17
N TRP A 22 -3.48 -2.90 2.20
CA TRP A 22 -2.98 -2.30 3.44
C TRP A 22 -4.11 -2.12 4.48
N PHE A 23 -5.25 -1.59 4.06
CA PHE A 23 -6.40 -1.35 4.93
C PHE A 23 -7.00 -2.66 5.47
N SER A 24 -7.21 -3.65 4.60
CA SER A 24 -7.76 -4.95 5.01
C SER A 24 -6.81 -5.73 5.91
N GLY A 25 -5.50 -5.72 5.60
CA GLY A 25 -4.47 -6.31 6.45
C GLY A 25 -4.43 -5.66 7.84
N GLY A 26 -4.57 -4.34 7.91
CA GLY A 26 -4.66 -3.59 9.16
C GLY A 26 -5.84 -4.04 10.05
N TRP A 27 -7.02 -4.27 9.47
CA TRP A 27 -8.19 -4.75 10.21
C TRP A 27 -8.00 -6.16 10.80
N ILE A 28 -7.43 -7.08 10.04
CA ILE A 28 -7.14 -8.46 10.51
C ILE A 28 -6.18 -8.41 11.70
N VAL A 29 -5.14 -7.60 11.58
CA VAL A 29 -4.14 -7.37 12.61
C VAL A 29 -4.76 -6.76 13.86
N LEU A 30 -5.63 -5.76 13.71
CA LEU A 30 -6.34 -5.14 14.83
C LEU A 30 -7.24 -6.15 15.56
N GLY A 31 -7.96 -7.00 14.82
CA GLY A 31 -8.76 -8.08 15.38
C GLY A 31 -7.93 -9.06 16.20
N THR A 32 -6.71 -9.36 15.75
CA THR A 32 -5.75 -10.20 16.49
C THR A 32 -5.28 -9.53 17.79
N ALA A 33 -5.03 -8.21 17.76
CA ALA A 33 -4.69 -7.44 18.95
C ALA A 33 -5.80 -7.51 20.01
N LEU A 34 -7.05 -7.29 19.58
CA LEU A 34 -8.22 -7.35 20.45
C LEU A 34 -8.45 -8.76 21.02
N ALA A 35 -8.25 -9.81 20.22
CA ALA A 35 -8.39 -11.18 20.67
C ALA A 35 -7.32 -11.59 21.70
N THR A 36 -6.11 -11.01 21.62
CA THR A 36 -4.97 -11.36 22.49
C THR A 36 -4.83 -10.45 23.72
N GLN A 37 -5.67 -9.42 23.85
CA GLN A 37 -5.55 -8.40 24.91
C GLN A 37 -5.60 -8.96 26.34
N ASN A 38 -6.30 -10.08 26.55
CA ASN A 38 -6.49 -10.69 27.87
C ASN A 38 -5.27 -11.47 28.39
N VAL A 39 -4.24 -11.67 27.55
CA VAL A 39 -3.02 -12.38 27.92
C VAL A 39 -1.87 -11.37 27.96
N HIS A 40 -1.51 -10.89 29.15
CA HIS A 40 -0.69 -9.70 29.34
C HIS A 40 0.66 -9.72 28.58
N ILE A 41 1.38 -10.85 28.57
CA ILE A 41 2.66 -10.99 27.87
C ILE A 41 2.47 -11.06 26.35
N VAL A 42 1.47 -11.82 25.90
CA VAL A 42 1.13 -11.96 24.48
C VAL A 42 0.64 -10.63 23.92
N SER A 43 -0.05 -9.82 24.71
CA SER A 43 -0.54 -8.50 24.34
C SER A 43 0.62 -7.54 24.02
N VAL A 44 1.68 -7.49 24.85
CA VAL A 44 2.85 -6.62 24.61
C VAL A 44 3.62 -7.06 23.36
N ILE A 45 3.89 -8.35 23.21
CA ILE A 45 4.62 -8.89 22.05
C ILE A 45 3.81 -8.65 20.77
N THR A 46 2.50 -8.95 20.81
CA THR A 46 1.60 -8.70 19.68
C THR A 46 1.64 -7.23 19.30
N GLN A 47 1.37 -6.32 20.24
CA GLN A 47 1.38 -4.88 19.96
C GLN A 47 2.70 -4.40 19.32
N ALA A 48 3.86 -4.83 19.85
CA ALA A 48 5.16 -4.46 19.27
C ALA A 48 5.31 -4.97 17.82
N LEU A 49 4.95 -6.23 17.56
CA LEU A 49 4.97 -6.80 16.22
C LEU A 49 3.99 -6.09 15.27
N LEU A 50 2.82 -5.69 15.77
CA LEU A 50 1.83 -4.97 14.96
C LEU A 50 2.30 -3.57 14.56
N VAL A 51 3.00 -2.87 15.46
CA VAL A 51 3.60 -1.56 15.13
C VAL A 51 4.67 -1.71 14.06
N VAL A 52 5.57 -2.70 14.20
CA VAL A 52 6.60 -2.98 13.19
C VAL A 52 5.97 -3.37 11.86
N TYR A 53 4.97 -4.25 11.89
CA TYR A 53 4.22 -4.65 10.69
C TYR A 53 3.55 -3.46 10.01
N ALA A 54 2.87 -2.60 10.76
CA ALA A 54 2.19 -1.42 10.22
C ALA A 54 3.18 -0.45 9.55
N LEU A 55 4.35 -0.23 10.16
CA LEU A 55 5.41 0.59 9.57
C LEU A 55 5.91 -0.01 8.25
N LEU A 56 6.27 -1.29 8.25
CA LEU A 56 6.79 -1.97 7.07
C LEU A 56 5.75 -2.02 5.94
N ALA A 57 4.49 -2.32 6.27
CA ALA A 57 3.39 -2.34 5.31
C ALA A 57 3.14 -0.95 4.70
N THR A 58 3.24 0.11 5.51
CA THR A 58 3.09 1.50 5.04
C THR A 58 4.24 1.88 4.10
N VAL A 59 5.48 1.58 4.47
CA VAL A 59 6.66 1.82 3.60
C VAL A 59 6.52 1.05 2.28
N ALA A 60 6.08 -0.21 2.33
CA ALA A 60 5.81 -1.00 1.13
C ALA A 60 4.72 -0.37 0.25
N ALA A 61 3.59 0.06 0.83
CA ALA A 61 2.50 0.69 0.10
C ALA A 61 2.93 1.98 -0.60
N VAL A 62 3.70 2.83 0.09
CA VAL A 62 4.24 4.09 -0.45
C VAL A 62 5.26 3.83 -1.55
N THR A 63 6.20 2.91 -1.35
CA THR A 63 7.22 2.59 -2.36
C THR A 63 6.62 2.00 -3.64
N MET A 64 5.60 1.13 -3.51
CA MET A 64 4.85 0.62 -4.67
C MET A 64 4.09 1.75 -5.37
N THR A 65 3.38 2.60 -4.63
CA THR A 65 2.67 3.76 -5.20
C THR A 65 3.61 4.70 -5.95
N ASN A 66 4.81 4.95 -5.42
CA ASN A 66 5.82 5.79 -6.06
C ASN A 66 6.37 5.18 -7.35
N ARG A 67 6.56 3.85 -7.40
CA ARG A 67 6.91 3.16 -8.66
C ARG A 67 5.85 3.33 -9.73
N LEU A 68 4.57 3.30 -9.34
CA LEU A 68 3.46 3.53 -10.27
C LEU A 68 3.38 4.97 -10.75
N ASN A 69 3.66 5.95 -9.87
CA ASN A 69 3.79 7.36 -10.28
C ASN A 69 4.87 7.54 -11.34
N ARG A 70 6.06 6.96 -11.13
CA ARG A 70 7.15 7.05 -12.11
C ARG A 70 6.78 6.46 -13.47
N LYS A 71 6.03 5.34 -13.49
CA LYS A 71 5.52 4.75 -14.74
C LYS A 71 4.50 5.68 -15.42
N ALA A 72 3.60 6.29 -14.65
CA ALA A 72 2.64 7.25 -15.18
C ALA A 72 3.32 8.51 -15.74
N ASP A 73 4.35 9.02 -15.05
CA ASP A 73 5.11 10.19 -15.47
C ASP A 73 5.92 9.91 -16.75
N ALA A 74 6.50 8.72 -16.89
CA ALA A 74 7.18 8.30 -18.12
C ALA A 74 6.21 8.27 -19.31
N ALA A 75 5.04 7.64 -19.14
CA ALA A 75 4.00 7.61 -20.16
C ALA A 75 3.45 9.01 -20.49
N ARG A 76 3.40 9.92 -19.51
CA ARG A 76 3.03 11.32 -19.73
C ARG A 76 4.04 12.03 -20.63
N ARG A 77 5.34 11.83 -20.40
CA ARG A 77 6.41 12.44 -21.21
C ARG A 77 6.42 11.92 -22.64
N GLU A 78 6.19 10.63 -22.85
CA GLU A 78 6.06 10.03 -24.20
C GLU A 78 4.92 10.67 -25.02
N VAL A 79 3.84 11.08 -24.36
CA VAL A 79 2.66 11.66 -25.01
C VAL A 79 2.78 13.18 -25.19
N LEU A 80 3.38 13.88 -24.22
CA LEU A 80 3.52 15.35 -24.26
C LEU A 80 4.78 15.82 -25.02
N GLY A 81 5.74 14.93 -25.29
CA GLY A 81 6.93 15.27 -26.07
C GLY A 81 7.92 16.18 -25.34
N ASP A 82 7.84 16.28 -24.00
CA ASP A 82 8.81 17.00 -23.17
C ASP A 82 10.15 16.22 -23.16
N TYR A 83 10.98 16.44 -24.19
CA TYR A 83 12.39 16.01 -24.27
C TYR A 83 13.32 17.03 -23.61
#